data_AF-A0A4Q7UDS3-F1
#
_entry.id   AF-A0A4Q7UDS3-F1
#
_cell.length_a   1.000
_cell.length_b   1.000
_cell.length_c   1.000
_cell.angle_alpha   90.00
_cell.angle_beta   90.00
_cell.angle_gamma   90.00
#
_symmetry.space_group_name_H-M   'P 1'
#
loop_
_entity.id
_entity.type
_entity.pdbx_description
1 polymer ?
#
loop_
_entity_poly.entity_id
_entity_poly.type
_entity_poly.pdbx_seq_one_letter_code
_entity_poly.pdbx_strand_id
1 'polypeptide(L)'
;MTATRGTRALLGVVFLAAATVGAWILWLGWDDEYTVDAQTGASSGPYEAWQVIGCVLTLVLLAGLAGTRLSPWLVAPVMAVAFTAVWSWRAASTDDSGLWVVGGILVLVGMAAGSTLVSLAGRRIGRRMATRPT
;
A
#
# COMPACT_ATOMS: atom_id res chain seq x y z
N MET A 1 -8.05 -23.24 -23.37
CA MET A 1 -7.35 -21.92 -23.32
C MET A 1 -7.60 -21.10 -22.04
N THR A 2 -8.17 -21.67 -20.97
CA THR A 2 -8.51 -20.96 -19.72
C THR A 2 -7.37 -20.91 -18.69
N ALA A 3 -6.50 -21.93 -18.66
CA ALA A 3 -5.43 -22.06 -17.65
C ALA A 3 -4.39 -20.92 -17.68
N THR A 4 -4.02 -20.43 -18.88
CA THR A 4 -3.00 -19.38 -19.05
C THR A 4 -3.49 -18.00 -18.59
N ARG A 5 -4.79 -17.71 -18.70
CA ARG A 5 -5.39 -16.45 -18.25
C ARG A 5 -5.46 -16.38 -16.72
N GLY A 6 -5.84 -17.49 -16.08
CA GLY A 6 -5.87 -17.62 -14.62
C GLY A 6 -4.48 -17.51 -14.00
N THR A 7 -3.49 -18.21 -14.57
CA THR A 7 -2.10 -18.17 -14.09
C THR A 7 -1.51 -16.75 -14.14
N ARG A 8 -1.74 -16.00 -15.22
CA ARG A 8 -1.27 -14.61 -15.34
C ARG A 8 -1.93 -13.67 -14.33
N ALA A 9 -3.23 -13.85 -14.07
CA ALA A 9 -3.93 -13.05 -13.06
C ALA A 9 -3.40 -13.35 -11.65
N LEU A 10 -3.16 -14.63 -11.33
CA LEU A 10 -2.58 -15.05 -10.06
C LEU A 10 -1.18 -14.45 -9.87
N LEU A 11 -0.30 -14.58 -10.87
CA LEU A 11 1.03 -13.99 -10.83
C LEU A 11 0.99 -12.47 -10.64
N GLY A 12 0.04 -11.78 -11.30
CA GLY A 12 -0.18 -10.35 -11.11
C GLY A 12 -0.61 -9.99 -9.69
N VAL A 13 -1.47 -10.80 -9.06
CA VAL A 13 -1.90 -10.61 -7.67
C VAL A 13 -0.76 -10.86 -6.69
N VAL A 14 0.00 -11.94 -6.87
CA VAL A 14 1.17 -12.28 -6.03
C VAL A 14 2.23 -11.19 -6.14
N PHE A 15 2.52 -10.74 -7.36
CA PHE A 15 3.45 -9.63 -7.58
C PHE A 15 2.97 -8.35 -6.90
N LEU A 16 1.69 -8.00 -7.01
CA LEU A 16 1.12 -6.82 -6.37
C LEU A 16 1.25 -6.88 -4.84
N ALA A 17 0.95 -8.04 -4.24
CA ALA A 17 1.12 -8.26 -2.81
C ALA A 17 2.59 -8.08 -2.38
N ALA A 18 3.51 -8.73 -3.08
CA ALA A 18 4.94 -8.65 -2.80
C ALA A 18 5.48 -7.22 -2.98
N ALA A 19 5.06 -6.51 -4.03
CA ALA A 19 5.44 -5.12 -4.27
C ALA A 19 4.89 -4.17 -3.20
N THR A 20 3.70 -4.44 -2.67
CA THR A 20 3.11 -3.66 -1.58
C THR A 20 3.90 -3.82 -0.28
N VAL A 21 4.28 -5.06 0.05
CA VAL A 21 5.17 -5.33 1.19
C VAL A 21 6.54 -4.69 0.96
N GLY A 22 7.10 -4.81 -0.24
CA GLY A 22 8.37 -4.19 -0.60
C GLY A 22 8.35 -2.66 -0.48
N ALA A 23 7.24 -2.01 -0.82
CA ALA A 23 7.07 -0.57 -0.62
C ALA A 23 7.12 -0.19 0.86
N TRP A 24 6.47 -0.99 1.73
CA TRP A 24 6.57 -0.77 3.17
C TRP A 24 8.01 -0.94 3.66
N ILE A 25 8.70 -2.02 3.29
CA ILE A 25 10.08 -2.28 3.71
C ILE A 25 11.01 -1.14 3.27
N LEU A 26 10.89 -0.72 2.00
CA LEU A 26 11.75 0.30 1.40
C LEU A 26 11.64 1.66 2.10
N TRP A 27 10.44 2.04 2.53
CA TRP A 27 10.18 3.38 3.05
C TRP A 27 10.06 3.46 4.56
N LEU A 28 9.41 2.47 5.18
CA LEU A 28 9.01 2.47 6.59
C LEU A 28 9.65 1.36 7.41
N GLY A 29 10.38 0.44 6.77
CA GLY A 29 10.87 -0.77 7.43
C GLY A 29 12.23 -0.63 8.12
N TRP A 30 12.98 0.45 7.87
CA TRP A 30 14.38 0.56 8.28
C TRP A 30 14.68 1.70 9.25
N ASP A 31 13.84 2.72 9.34
CA ASP A 31 14.02 3.85 10.26
C ASP A 31 12.65 4.27 10.78
N ASP A 32 12.36 3.84 12.01
CA ASP A 32 11.12 4.02 12.77
C ASP A 32 11.37 4.63 14.16
N GLU A 33 12.49 5.34 14.35
CA GLU A 33 12.88 5.91 15.64
C GLU A 33 12.25 7.30 15.89
N TYR A 34 11.92 7.56 17.15
CA TYR A 34 11.51 8.90 17.57
C TYR A 34 12.73 9.79 17.76
N THR A 35 12.77 10.90 17.04
CA THR A 35 13.74 11.97 17.25
C THR A 35 13.17 12.98 18.24
N VAL A 36 14.03 13.50 19.12
CA VAL A 36 13.69 14.61 20.01
C VAL A 36 14.48 15.83 19.58
N ASP A 37 13.78 16.89 19.23
CA ASP A 37 14.39 18.16 18.90
C ASP A 37 15.01 18.76 20.16
N ALA A 38 16.33 18.97 20.13
CA ALA A 38 17.10 19.42 21.30
C ALA A 38 16.82 20.89 21.70
N GLN A 39 16.20 21.69 20.82
CA GLN A 39 15.94 23.12 21.05
C GLN A 39 14.52 23.36 21.59
N THR A 40 13.56 22.57 21.14
CA THR A 40 12.13 22.71 21.45
C THR A 40 11.61 21.63 22.38
N GLY A 41 12.37 20.54 22.56
CA GLY A 41 11.93 19.35 23.30
C GLY A 41 10.79 18.58 22.61
N ALA A 42 10.43 18.95 21.38
CA ALA A 42 9.38 18.30 20.62
C ALA A 42 9.84 16.92 20.15
N SER A 43 9.00 15.91 20.31
CA SER A 43 9.23 14.59 19.73
C SER A 43 8.61 14.51 18.34
N SER A 44 9.42 14.14 17.35
CA SER A 44 9.03 13.88 15.96
C SER A 44 9.37 12.45 15.60
N GLY A 45 8.46 11.75 14.93
CA GLY A 45 8.62 10.33 14.60
C GLY A 45 7.31 9.56 14.77
N PRO A 46 7.32 8.24 14.53
CA PRO A 46 8.49 7.42 14.20
C PRO A 46 8.97 7.56 12.74
N TYR A 47 8.16 8.16 11.86
CA TYR A 47 8.49 8.31 10.44
C TYR A 47 8.70 9.77 10.05
N GLU A 48 9.69 10.00 9.21
CA GLU A 48 9.92 11.28 8.56
C GLU A 48 8.90 11.53 7.45
N ALA A 49 8.58 12.81 7.23
CA ALA A 49 7.56 13.19 6.23
C ALA A 49 7.90 12.68 4.82
N TRP A 50 9.18 12.69 4.45
CA TRP A 50 9.64 12.23 3.13
C TRP A 50 9.48 10.71 2.96
N GLN A 51 9.65 9.91 4.01
CA GLN A 51 9.45 8.46 3.98
C GLN A 51 7.98 8.14 3.70
N VAL A 52 7.08 8.81 4.43
CA VAL A 52 5.63 8.63 4.27
C VAL A 52 5.19 9.07 2.87
N ILE A 53 5.66 10.22 2.38
CA ILE A 53 5.34 10.70 1.03
C ILE A 53 5.85 9.70 -0.03
N GLY A 54 7.09 9.23 0.08
CA GLY A 54 7.66 8.24 -0.83
C GLY A 54 6.86 6.93 -0.86
N CYS A 55 6.46 6.45 0.32
CA CYS A 55 5.62 5.27 0.46
C CYS A 55 4.27 5.47 -0.24
N VAL A 56 3.57 6.57 0.05
CA VAL A 56 2.25 6.88 -0.54
C VAL A 56 2.35 6.99 -2.06
N LEU A 57 3.34 7.71 -2.60
CA LEU A 57 3.53 7.84 -4.05
C LEU A 57 3.77 6.49 -4.72
N THR A 58 4.58 5.63 -4.09
CA THR A 58 4.85 4.27 -4.58
C THR A 58 3.58 3.43 -4.61
N LEU A 59 2.79 3.45 -3.53
CA LEU A 59 1.52 2.73 -3.44
C LEU A 59 0.49 3.24 -4.44
N VAL A 60 0.41 4.57 -4.65
CA VAL A 60 -0.46 5.18 -5.67
C VAL A 60 -0.09 4.70 -7.06
N LEU A 61 1.21 4.66 -7.38
CA LEU A 61 1.69 4.15 -8.67
C LEU A 61 1.32 2.68 -8.87
N LEU A 62 1.55 1.84 -7.85
CA LEU A 62 1.20 0.41 -7.89
C LEU A 62 -0.30 0.21 -8.08
N ALA A 63 -1.15 0.88 -7.28
CA ALA A 63 -2.60 0.78 -7.36
C ALA A 63 -3.14 1.27 -8.71
N GLY A 64 -2.58 2.37 -9.22
CA GLY A 64 -2.97 2.97 -10.50
C GLY A 64 -2.64 2.05 -11.67
N LEU A 65 -1.41 1.56 -11.73
CA LEU A 65 -0.96 0.64 -12.77
C LEU A 65 -1.70 -0.70 -12.69
N ALA A 66 -1.85 -1.26 -11.49
CA ALA A 66 -2.61 -2.49 -11.28
C ALA A 66 -4.08 -2.30 -11.69
N GLY A 67 -4.70 -1.16 -11.40
CA GLY A 67 -6.08 -0.84 -11.81
C GLY A 67 -6.31 -0.83 -13.32
N THR A 68 -5.26 -0.61 -14.14
CA THR A 68 -5.36 -0.73 -15.60
C THR A 68 -5.47 -2.17 -16.09
N ARG A 69 -4.95 -3.15 -15.33
CA ARG A 69 -4.84 -4.57 -15.74
C ARG A 69 -5.72 -5.52 -14.92
N LEU A 70 -5.93 -5.23 -13.64
CA LEU A 70 -6.66 -6.03 -12.66
C LEU A 70 -7.95 -5.33 -12.24
N SER A 71 -8.89 -6.09 -11.69
CA SER A 71 -10.12 -5.53 -11.09
C SER A 71 -9.77 -4.69 -9.86
N PRO A 72 -10.32 -3.47 -9.69
CA PRO A 72 -10.21 -2.68 -8.46
C PRO A 72 -10.62 -3.49 -7.22
N TRP A 73 -11.61 -4.36 -7.37
CA TRP A 73 -12.08 -5.29 -6.34
C TRP A 73 -11.07 -6.39 -5.97
N LEU A 74 -10.00 -6.58 -6.76
CA LEU A 74 -8.86 -7.42 -6.41
C LEU A 74 -7.70 -6.58 -5.89
N VAL A 75 -7.41 -5.45 -6.55
CA VAL A 75 -6.30 -4.55 -6.18
C VAL A 75 -6.45 -4.07 -4.74
N ALA A 76 -7.64 -3.57 -4.38
CA ALA A 76 -7.87 -2.99 -3.08
C ALA A 76 -7.68 -3.95 -1.91
N PRO A 77 -8.36 -5.12 -1.86
CA PRO A 77 -8.16 -6.06 -0.76
C PRO A 77 -6.74 -6.62 -0.72
N VAL A 78 -6.10 -6.87 -1.87
CA VAL A 78 -4.72 -7.40 -1.90
C VAL A 78 -3.75 -6.39 -1.29
N MET A 79 -3.82 -5.13 -1.71
CA MET A 79 -2.92 -4.10 -1.18
C MET A 79 -3.21 -3.79 0.29
N ALA A 80 -4.49 -3.71 0.67
CA ALA A 80 -4.88 -3.45 2.05
C ALA A 80 -4.39 -4.55 2.99
N VAL A 81 -4.65 -5.82 2.66
CA VAL A 81 -4.21 -6.95 3.49
C VAL A 81 -2.68 -7.04 3.53
N ALA A 82 -2.00 -6.93 2.38
CA ALA A 82 -0.54 -7.06 2.33
C ALA A 82 0.17 -5.96 3.14
N PHE A 83 -0.26 -4.70 2.99
CA PHE A 83 0.33 -3.57 3.72
C PHE A 83 0.01 -3.62 5.21
N THR A 84 -1.26 -3.85 5.57
CA THR A 84 -1.65 -3.96 6.98
C THR A 84 -0.96 -5.12 7.66
N ALA A 85 -0.80 -6.27 7.00
CA ALA A 85 -0.15 -7.43 7.61
C ALA A 85 1.31 -7.15 7.99
N VAL A 86 2.10 -6.56 7.09
CA VAL A 86 3.51 -6.24 7.39
C VAL A 86 3.63 -5.14 8.44
N TRP A 87 2.77 -4.10 8.36
CA TRP A 87 2.72 -3.04 9.35
C TRP A 87 2.32 -3.56 10.74
N SER A 88 1.27 -4.37 10.82
CA SER A 88 0.78 -4.93 12.08
C SER A 88 1.78 -5.90 12.70
N TRP A 89 2.52 -6.67 11.89
CA TRP A 89 3.59 -7.52 12.40
C TRP A 89 4.68 -6.71 13.11
N ARG A 90 5.11 -5.58 12.51
CA ARG A 90 6.08 -4.67 13.15
C ARG A 90 5.49 -4.03 14.40
N ALA A 91 4.29 -3.48 14.33
CA ALA A 91 3.64 -2.81 15.46
C ALA A 91 3.38 -3.76 16.63
N ALA A 92 2.91 -4.99 16.37
CA ALA A 92 2.69 -5.99 17.41
C ALA A 92 4.00 -6.47 18.07
N SER A 93 5.15 -6.30 17.42
CA SER A 93 6.45 -6.67 17.99
C SER A 93 7.03 -5.63 18.96
N THR A 94 6.50 -4.41 18.95
CA THR A 94 7.00 -3.27 19.74
C THR A 94 5.95 -2.67 20.69
N ASP A 95 4.68 -3.06 20.57
CA ASP A 95 3.58 -2.52 21.38
C ASP A 95 2.97 -3.57 22.32
N ASP A 96 3.19 -3.39 23.63
CA ASP A 96 2.61 -4.23 24.69
C ASP A 96 1.19 -3.79 25.10
N SER A 97 0.71 -2.63 24.66
CA SER A 97 -0.59 -2.07 25.07
C SER A 97 -1.79 -2.65 24.29
N GLY A 98 -1.54 -3.22 23.11
CA GLY A 98 -2.57 -3.69 22.19
C GLY A 98 -3.20 -2.60 21.31
N LEU A 99 -2.73 -1.34 21.40
CA LEU A 99 -3.18 -0.25 20.54
C LEU A 99 -2.87 -0.49 19.05
N TRP A 100 -1.88 -1.33 18.76
CA TRP A 100 -1.57 -1.80 17.42
C TRP A 100 -2.78 -2.40 16.69
N VAL A 101 -3.77 -2.97 17.40
CA VAL A 101 -4.99 -3.51 16.79
C VAL A 101 -5.86 -2.39 16.21
N VAL A 102 -6.07 -1.32 16.97
CA VAL A 102 -6.85 -0.15 16.51
C VAL A 102 -6.13 0.52 15.35
N GLY A 103 -4.81 0.70 15.48
CA GLY A 103 -3.98 1.19 14.38
C GLY A 103 -4.08 0.31 13.13
N GLY A 104 -4.05 -1.01 13.29
CA GLY A 104 -4.18 -1.97 12.19
C GLY A 104 -5.52 -1.87 11.47
N ILE A 105 -6.62 -1.68 12.21
CA ILE A 105 -7.94 -1.44 11.63
C ILE A 105 -7.96 -0.13 10.83
N LEU A 106 -7.41 0.96 11.38
CA LEU A 106 -7.34 2.24 10.68
C LEU A 106 -6.49 2.17 9.42
N VAL A 107 -5.34 1.50 9.47
CA VAL A 107 -4.47 1.25 8.31
C VAL A 107 -5.21 0.43 7.26
N LEU A 108 -5.91 -0.63 7.66
CA LEU A 108 -6.69 -1.47 6.75
C LEU A 108 -7.77 -0.67 6.03
N VAL A 109 -8.54 0.14 6.76
CA VAL A 109 -9.60 0.99 6.19
C VAL A 109 -9.01 2.05 5.26
N GLY A 110 -7.95 2.74 5.69
CA GLY A 110 -7.27 3.76 4.90
C GLY A 110 -6.69 3.19 3.61
N MET A 111 -6.02 2.03 3.69
CA MET A 111 -5.49 1.34 2.53
C MET A 111 -6.59 0.86 1.59
N ALA A 112 -7.67 0.26 2.12
CA ALA A 112 -8.79 -0.20 1.31
C ALA A 112 -9.45 0.97 0.55
N ALA A 113 -9.70 2.10 1.23
CA ALA A 113 -10.28 3.28 0.63
C ALA A 113 -9.35 3.91 -0.44
N GLY A 114 -8.08 4.14 -0.09
CA GLY A 114 -7.10 4.76 -0.97
C GLY A 114 -6.81 3.92 -2.22
N SER A 115 -6.53 2.62 -2.04
CA SER A 115 -6.26 1.71 -3.15
C SER A 115 -7.48 1.51 -4.06
N THR A 116 -8.70 1.51 -3.51
CA THR A 116 -9.94 1.49 -4.31
C THR A 116 -10.06 2.73 -5.17
N LEU A 117 -9.90 3.92 -4.59
CA LEU A 117 -10.02 5.19 -5.32
C LEU A 117 -8.99 5.26 -6.46
N VAL A 118 -7.73 4.96 -6.16
CA VAL A 118 -6.63 5.04 -7.14
C VAL A 118 -6.78 3.98 -8.23
N SER A 119 -7.13 2.74 -7.88
CA SER A 119 -7.32 1.68 -8.87
C SER A 119 -8.53 1.92 -9.77
N LEU A 120 -9.61 2.53 -9.26
CA LEU A 120 -10.73 3.00 -10.07
C LEU A 120 -10.30 4.09 -11.06
N ALA A 121 -9.49 5.06 -10.61
CA ALA A 121 -8.93 6.08 -11.49
C ALA A 121 -8.06 5.45 -12.59
N GLY A 122 -7.15 4.54 -12.22
CA GLY A 122 -6.32 3.78 -13.15
C GLY A 122 -7.15 3.02 -14.18
N ARG A 123 -8.21 2.32 -13.74
CA ARG A 123 -9.15 1.62 -14.64
C ARG A 123 -9.83 2.57 -15.62
N ARG A 124 -10.29 3.74 -15.17
CA ARG A 124 -10.94 4.74 -16.04
C ARG A 124 -9.97 5.26 -17.08
N ILE A 125 -8.73 5.56 -16.69
CA ILE A 125 -7.68 6.04 -17.60
C ILE A 125 -7.33 4.96 -18.65
N GLY A 126 -7.09 3.72 -18.21
CA GLY A 126 -6.76 2.61 -19.12
C GLY A 126 -7.86 2.34 -20.15
N ARG A 127 -9.13 2.43 -19.75
CA ARG A 127 -10.27 2.30 -20.67
C ARG A 127 -10.31 3.42 -21.71
N ARG A 128 -10.06 4.67 -21.30
CA ARG A 128 -10.04 5.84 -22.22
C ARG A 128 -8.94 5.75 -23.26
N MET A 129 -7.77 5.25 -22.87
CA MET A 129 -6.63 5.07 -23.79
C MET A 129 -6.89 3.98 -24.83
N ALA A 130 -7.58 2.89 -24.44
CA ALA A 130 -7.94 1.82 -25.36
C ALA A 130 -9.02 2.20 -26.38
N THR A 131 -9.84 3.22 -26.09
CA THR A 131 -10.95 3.68 -26.96
C THR A 131 -10.58 4.81 -27.92
N ARG A 132 -9.35 5.33 -27.92
CA ARG A 132 -8.92 6.32 -28.93
C ARG A 132 -8.51 5.57 -30.20
N PRO A 133 -9.29 5.61 -31.30
CA PRO A 133 -8.78 5.19 -32.60
C PRO A 133 -7.75 6.24 -33.02
N THR A 134 -6.55 5.79 -33.39
CA THR A 134 -5.56 6.59 -34.10
C THR A 134 -6.09 7.02 -35.46
#